data_AF-A0A3D2M3E8-F1
#
_entry.id   AF-A0A3D2M3E8-F1
#
_cell.length_a   1.000
_cell.length_b   1.000
_cell.length_c   1.000
_cell.angle_alpha   90.00
_cell.angle_beta   90.00
_cell.angle_gamma   90.00
#
_symmetry.space_group_name_H-M   'P 1'
#
loop_
_entity.id
_entity.type
_entity.pdbx_description
1 polymer ?
#
loop_
_entity_poly.entity_id
_entity_poly.type
_entity_poly.pdbx_seq_one_letter_code
_entity_poly.pdbx_strand_id
1 'polypeptide(L)'
;MNFNRTPFATPFFDPTGLGFAVPKPERMNWRAISIVTVCFDPTEREAVFVNADGYAVPLEPHPYEIKRLLELAVSREYGRVCGSGQFAMKPARLGVLQNQGQLKRWIAYHLEQPARYANDLAGWAAYVETDLLEERRAIEAAAQALATLRRPLAAQTPRPTADALERRRADLMAEYRRRKAENDAVNAWLRGDASTPPLLQALAS
;
A
#
# COMPACT_ATOMS: atom_id res chain seq x y z
N MET A 1 16.24 16.90 -31.01
CA MET A 1 15.84 17.53 -29.72
C MET A 1 15.24 16.44 -28.84
N ASN A 2 15.97 16.01 -27.81
CA ASN A 2 15.47 15.02 -26.84
C ASN A 2 14.63 15.75 -25.78
N PHE A 3 13.32 15.54 -25.79
CA PHE A 3 12.44 15.98 -24.70
C PHE A 3 12.59 15.04 -23.51
N ASN A 4 13.68 15.19 -22.76
CA ASN A 4 13.89 14.46 -21.51
C ASN A 4 13.19 15.18 -20.34
N ARG A 5 11.86 15.34 -20.42
CA ARG A 5 11.06 16.05 -19.41
C ARG A 5 9.81 15.27 -19.04
N THR A 6 9.99 14.12 -18.39
CA THR A 6 8.98 13.57 -17.49
C THR A 6 9.45 13.82 -16.06
N PRO A 7 8.70 14.59 -15.25
CA PRO A 7 9.14 14.97 -13.90
C PRO A 7 9.11 13.82 -12.89
N PHE A 8 8.53 12.67 -13.24
CA PHE A 8 8.48 11.47 -12.42
C PHE A 8 8.48 10.21 -13.30
N ALA A 9 9.16 9.15 -12.84
CA ALA A 9 9.29 7.88 -13.55
C ALA A 9 8.25 6.83 -13.11
N THR A 10 7.20 7.26 -12.42
CA THR A 10 6.15 6.39 -11.87
C THR A 10 4.94 6.32 -12.80
N PRO A 11 4.21 5.18 -12.82
CA PRO A 11 3.07 4.97 -13.73
C PRO A 11 1.85 5.85 -13.43
N PHE A 12 1.85 6.54 -12.29
CA PHE A 12 0.84 7.50 -11.86
C PHE A 12 1.48 8.56 -10.96
N PHE A 13 0.76 9.67 -10.79
CA PHE A 13 1.05 10.73 -9.83
C PHE A 13 0.05 10.67 -8.68
N ASP A 14 0.56 10.76 -7.45
CA ASP A 14 -0.25 10.84 -6.22
C ASP A 14 -0.27 12.30 -5.72
N PRO A 15 -1.32 13.08 -6.04
CA PRO A 15 -1.44 14.45 -5.57
C PRO A 15 -1.68 14.55 -4.06
N THR A 16 -2.08 13.45 -3.40
CA THR A 16 -2.41 13.43 -1.97
C THR A 16 -1.20 13.18 -1.09
N GLY A 17 -0.14 12.58 -1.66
CA GLY A 17 1.04 12.14 -0.93
C GLY A 17 0.79 11.00 0.07
N LEU A 18 -0.39 10.38 0.08
CA LEU A 18 -0.76 9.31 1.02
C LEU A 18 0.04 8.01 0.79
N GLY A 19 0.78 7.92 -0.31
CA GLY A 19 1.73 6.86 -0.55
C GLY A 19 1.07 5.65 -1.20
N PHE A 20 0.09 5.87 -2.07
CA PHE A 20 -0.49 4.80 -2.86
C PHE A 20 0.57 4.12 -3.72
N ALA A 21 0.61 2.80 -3.71
CA ALA A 21 1.63 2.03 -4.39
C ALA A 21 1.11 0.69 -4.90
N VAL A 22 1.76 0.15 -5.92
CA VAL A 22 1.58 -1.24 -6.34
C VAL A 22 2.12 -2.15 -5.23
N PRO A 23 1.37 -3.19 -4.80
CA PRO A 23 1.82 -4.12 -3.79
C PRO A 23 3.17 -4.75 -4.16
N LYS A 24 4.03 -4.93 -3.17
CA LYS A 24 5.31 -5.62 -3.32
C LYS A 24 5.27 -6.93 -2.53
N PRO A 25 5.26 -8.11 -3.16
CA PRO A 25 5.09 -9.39 -2.47
C PRO A 25 6.07 -9.61 -1.31
N GLU A 26 7.28 -9.07 -1.42
CA GLU A 26 8.36 -9.16 -0.43
C GLU A 26 8.23 -8.15 0.73
N ARG A 27 7.26 -7.25 0.68
CA ARG A 27 7.06 -6.21 1.70
C ARG A 27 5.73 -6.34 2.41
N MET A 28 5.65 -5.70 3.57
CA MET A 28 4.39 -5.49 4.24
C MET A 28 3.51 -4.53 3.43
N ASN A 29 2.35 -5.02 2.97
CA ASN A 29 1.39 -4.22 2.22
C ASN A 29 0.14 -3.95 3.06
N TRP A 30 -0.36 -2.71 2.99
CA TRP A 30 -1.60 -2.29 3.66
C TRP A 30 -2.69 -2.05 2.63
N ARG A 31 -3.90 -2.56 2.89
CA ARG A 31 -4.97 -2.62 1.87
C ARG A 31 -5.34 -1.24 1.32
N ALA A 32 -5.54 -0.24 2.19
CA ALA A 32 -6.07 1.05 1.75
C ALA A 32 -5.16 1.82 0.79
N ILE A 33 -3.84 1.59 0.84
CA ILE A 33 -2.84 2.27 0.01
C ILE A 33 -2.29 1.37 -1.12
N SER A 34 -2.70 0.11 -1.16
CA SER A 34 -2.23 -0.85 -2.15
C SER A 34 -3.13 -0.84 -3.38
N ILE A 35 -2.62 -0.45 -4.53
CA ILE A 35 -3.35 -0.42 -5.81
C ILE A 35 -3.37 -1.83 -6.40
N VAL A 36 -4.55 -2.42 -6.56
CA VAL A 36 -4.70 -3.80 -7.07
C VAL A 36 -5.43 -3.89 -8.40
N THR A 37 -6.16 -2.85 -8.79
CA THR A 37 -6.85 -2.81 -10.07
C THR A 37 -6.68 -1.45 -10.74
N VAL A 38 -6.45 -1.47 -12.05
CA VAL A 38 -6.44 -0.29 -12.90
C VAL A 38 -7.50 -0.46 -13.98
N CYS A 39 -8.54 0.38 -13.96
CA CYS A 39 -9.50 0.47 -15.04
C CYS A 39 -9.00 1.52 -16.04
N PHE A 40 -8.74 1.13 -17.28
CA PHE A 40 -8.09 2.00 -18.28
C PHE A 40 -8.92 2.10 -19.56
N ASP A 41 -9.10 3.32 -20.06
CA ASP A 41 -9.60 3.61 -21.41
C ASP A 41 -8.41 3.93 -22.33
N PRO A 42 -8.07 3.06 -23.29
CA PRO A 42 -6.93 3.28 -24.17
C PRO A 42 -7.13 4.40 -25.19
N THR A 43 -8.39 4.81 -25.44
CA THR A 43 -8.73 5.85 -26.42
C THR A 43 -8.49 7.23 -25.83
N GLU A 44 -9.09 7.48 -24.67
CA GLU A 44 -9.00 8.77 -23.96
C GLU A 44 -7.76 8.85 -23.06
N ARG A 45 -7.05 7.73 -22.86
CA ARG A 45 -5.91 7.57 -21.94
C ARG A 45 -6.26 7.92 -20.50
N GLU A 46 -7.51 7.70 -20.12
CA GLU A 46 -7.99 7.86 -18.75
C GLU A 46 -7.78 6.57 -17.96
N ALA A 47 -7.52 6.71 -16.67
CA ALA A 47 -7.45 5.58 -15.76
C ALA A 47 -8.16 5.87 -14.44
N VAL A 48 -8.75 4.83 -13.87
CA VAL A 48 -9.23 4.80 -12.48
C VAL A 48 -8.46 3.71 -11.76
N PHE A 49 -7.76 4.11 -10.70
CA PHE A 49 -7.01 3.20 -9.85
C PHE A 49 -7.88 2.78 -8.67
N VAL A 50 -7.80 1.52 -8.28
CA VAL A 50 -8.59 0.94 -7.19
C VAL A 50 -7.68 0.26 -6.19
N ASN A 51 -7.88 0.55 -4.91
CA ASN A 51 -7.11 -0.07 -3.82
C ASN A 51 -7.60 -1.48 -3.48
N ALA A 52 -6.89 -2.18 -2.60
CA ALA A 52 -7.21 -3.55 -2.20
C ALA A 52 -8.52 -3.69 -1.38
N ASP A 53 -9.08 -2.57 -0.91
CA ASP A 53 -10.40 -2.51 -0.27
C ASP A 53 -11.53 -2.19 -1.27
N GLY A 54 -11.21 -2.01 -2.56
CA GLY A 54 -12.18 -1.80 -3.63
C GLY A 54 -12.58 -0.34 -3.84
N TYR A 55 -11.87 0.62 -3.25
CA TYR A 55 -12.15 2.05 -3.41
C TYR A 55 -11.32 2.67 -4.53
N ALA A 56 -11.96 3.55 -5.31
CA ALA A 56 -11.27 4.39 -6.27
C ALA A 56 -10.35 5.37 -5.53
N VAL A 57 -9.09 5.44 -5.96
CA VAL A 57 -8.09 6.32 -5.37
C VAL A 57 -7.79 7.51 -6.28
N PRO A 58 -7.53 8.71 -5.73
CA PRO A 58 -7.39 9.94 -6.50
C PRO A 58 -5.99 10.08 -7.09
N LEU A 59 -5.65 9.19 -8.02
CA LEU A 59 -4.37 9.18 -8.72
C LEU A 59 -4.54 9.63 -10.17
N GLU A 60 -3.52 10.31 -10.68
CA GLU A 60 -3.48 10.75 -12.07
C GLU A 60 -2.62 9.78 -12.90
N PRO A 61 -3.14 9.21 -14.00
CA PRO A 61 -2.36 8.29 -14.82
C PRO A 61 -1.21 9.00 -15.51
N HIS A 62 -0.03 8.39 -15.51
CA HIS A 62 1.06 8.87 -16.33
C HIS A 62 0.82 8.45 -17.80
N PRO A 63 0.85 9.39 -18.78
CA PRO A 63 0.44 9.11 -20.16
C PRO A 63 1.29 8.06 -20.89
N TYR A 64 2.57 7.90 -20.51
CA TYR A 64 3.49 6.94 -21.12
C TYR A 64 3.84 5.72 -20.23
N GLU A 65 4.06 5.92 -18.94
CA GLU A 65 4.50 4.88 -18.01
C GLU A 65 3.37 3.93 -17.56
N ILE A 66 2.10 4.33 -17.67
CA ILE A 66 0.98 3.46 -17.30
C ILE A 66 1.00 2.13 -18.06
N LYS A 67 1.44 2.13 -19.33
CA LYS A 67 1.52 0.91 -20.14
C LYS A 67 2.39 -0.17 -19.48
N ARG A 68 3.53 0.21 -18.90
CA ARG A 68 4.42 -0.72 -18.19
C ARG A 68 3.73 -1.37 -17.00
N LEU A 69 2.87 -0.62 -16.31
CA LEU A 69 2.07 -1.17 -15.21
C LEU A 69 1.03 -2.17 -15.73
N LEU A 70 0.36 -1.86 -16.85
CA LEU A 70 -0.66 -2.73 -17.44
C LEU A 70 -0.06 -4.05 -17.98
N GLU A 71 1.19 -4.04 -18.45
CA GLU A 71 1.92 -5.24 -18.89
C GLU A 71 2.16 -6.27 -17.76
N LEU A 72 2.13 -5.83 -16.51
CA LEU A 72 2.27 -6.70 -15.32
C LEU A 72 0.93 -7.27 -14.83
N ALA A 73 -0.18 -6.86 -15.45
CA ALA A 73 -1.52 -7.16 -14.96
C ALA A 73 -2.26 -8.16 -15.86
N VAL A 74 -3.25 -8.84 -15.28
CA VAL A 74 -4.19 -9.68 -16.02
C VAL A 74 -5.40 -8.85 -16.41
N SER A 75 -5.68 -8.74 -17.71
CA SER A 75 -6.86 -8.04 -18.19
C SER A 75 -8.13 -8.87 -18.01
N ARG A 76 -9.21 -8.20 -17.60
CA ARG A 76 -10.57 -8.74 -17.57
C ARG A 76 -11.53 -7.66 -18.06
N GLU A 77 -12.39 -8.06 -18.99
CA GLU A 77 -13.48 -7.22 -19.45
C GLU A 77 -14.65 -7.31 -18.48
N TYR A 78 -15.25 -6.17 -18.13
CA TYR A 78 -16.45 -6.11 -17.30
C TYR A 78 -17.54 -5.36 -18.04
N GLY A 79 -18.76 -5.88 -17.99
CA GLY A 79 -19.91 -5.28 -18.67
C GLY A 79 -20.53 -4.07 -17.96
N ARG A 80 -20.08 -3.73 -16.74
CA ARG A 80 -20.71 -2.70 -15.90
C ARG A 80 -19.78 -2.11 -14.85
N VAL A 81 -19.86 -0.79 -14.66
CA VAL A 81 -19.25 -0.05 -13.53
C VAL A 81 -20.33 0.27 -12.50
N CYS A 82 -20.05 0.00 -11.22
CA CYS A 82 -20.93 0.30 -10.08
C CYS A 82 -20.13 1.04 -9.00
N GLY A 83 -20.73 2.02 -8.33
CA GLY A 83 -20.09 2.70 -7.18
C GLY A 83 -20.74 4.03 -6.80
N SER A 84 -20.59 4.41 -5.53
CA SER A 84 -20.96 5.71 -4.96
C SER A 84 -19.84 6.16 -4.01
N GLY A 85 -19.59 7.47 -3.88
CA GLY A 85 -18.54 8.02 -3.03
C GLY A 85 -17.88 9.27 -3.61
N GLN A 86 -16.98 9.90 -2.85
CA GLN A 86 -16.35 11.18 -3.22
C GLN A 86 -15.55 11.11 -4.53
N PHE A 87 -14.95 9.95 -4.82
CA PHE A 87 -14.15 9.70 -6.02
C PHE A 87 -14.88 8.81 -7.05
N ALA A 88 -16.14 8.46 -6.80
CA ALA A 88 -16.92 7.70 -7.75
C ALA A 88 -17.23 8.55 -8.99
N MET A 89 -17.25 7.91 -10.15
CA MET A 89 -17.67 8.55 -11.38
C MET A 89 -19.10 9.10 -11.21
N LYS A 90 -19.29 10.40 -11.50
CA LYS A 90 -20.61 11.05 -11.37
C LYS A 90 -21.67 10.28 -12.17
N PRO A 91 -22.88 10.05 -11.64
CA PRO A 91 -23.93 9.28 -12.31
C PRO A 91 -24.26 9.78 -13.73
N ALA A 92 -24.24 11.11 -13.94
CA ALA A 92 -24.45 11.70 -15.26
C ALA A 92 -23.38 11.27 -16.28
N ARG A 93 -22.10 11.28 -15.89
CA ARG A 93 -21.00 10.80 -16.74
C ARG A 93 -21.13 9.29 -17.00
N LEU A 94 -21.43 8.51 -15.96
CA LEU A 94 -21.65 7.07 -16.09
C LEU A 94 -22.80 6.76 -17.07
N GLY A 95 -23.92 7.49 -16.98
CA GLY A 95 -25.06 7.34 -17.88
C GLY A 95 -24.71 7.68 -19.32
N VAL A 96 -23.90 8.71 -19.56
CA VAL A 96 -23.38 9.04 -20.91
C VAL A 96 -22.52 7.89 -21.45
N LEU A 97 -21.58 7.37 -20.66
CA LEU A 97 -20.72 6.26 -21.08
C LEU A 97 -21.53 4.98 -21.38
N GLN A 98 -22.58 4.71 -20.60
CA GLN A 98 -23.49 3.57 -20.81
C GLN A 98 -24.26 3.73 -22.12
N ASN A 99 -24.93 4.86 -22.31
CA ASN A 99 -25.79 5.11 -23.47
C ASN A 99 -25.00 5.16 -24.78
N GLN A 100 -23.74 5.61 -24.74
CA GLN A 100 -22.86 5.66 -25.91
C GLN A 100 -22.08 4.35 -26.13
N GLY A 101 -22.31 3.31 -25.32
CA GLY A 101 -21.58 2.03 -25.42
C GLY A 101 -20.09 2.13 -25.11
N GLN A 102 -19.65 3.23 -24.50
CA GLN A 102 -18.24 3.51 -24.23
C GLN A 102 -17.70 2.74 -23.02
N LEU A 103 -18.57 2.22 -22.14
CA LEU A 103 -18.14 1.34 -21.05
C LEU A 103 -17.35 0.11 -21.54
N LYS A 104 -17.66 -0.43 -22.72
CA LYS A 104 -16.93 -1.56 -23.30
C LYS A 104 -15.47 -1.24 -23.63
N ARG A 105 -15.10 0.05 -23.68
CA ARG A 105 -13.72 0.51 -23.91
C ARG A 105 -12.86 0.40 -22.65
N TRP A 106 -13.50 0.36 -21.48
CA TRP A 106 -12.80 0.29 -20.21
C TRP A 106 -12.38 -1.15 -19.92
N ILE A 107 -11.09 -1.39 -19.86
CA ILE A 107 -10.51 -2.69 -19.54
C ILE A 107 -10.00 -2.62 -18.10
N ALA A 108 -10.37 -3.60 -17.27
CA ALA A 108 -9.85 -3.71 -15.91
C ALA A 108 -8.62 -4.62 -15.89
N TYR A 109 -7.52 -4.08 -15.38
CA TYR A 109 -6.25 -4.76 -15.24
C TYR A 109 -6.03 -5.08 -13.76
N HIS A 110 -5.92 -6.36 -13.44
CA HIS A 110 -5.69 -6.83 -12.08
C HIS A 110 -4.21 -7.11 -11.85
N LEU A 111 -3.65 -6.44 -10.85
CA LEU A 111 -2.26 -6.63 -10.43
C LEU A 111 -2.16 -7.83 -9.49
N GLU A 112 -0.96 -8.41 -9.43
CA GLU A 112 -0.66 -9.46 -8.45
C GLU A 112 -0.87 -8.93 -7.03
N GLN A 113 -1.59 -9.71 -6.22
CA GLN A 113 -1.85 -9.37 -4.82
C GLN A 113 -0.96 -10.21 -3.91
N PRO A 114 -0.46 -9.64 -2.80
CA PRO A 114 0.29 -10.39 -1.81
C PRO A 114 -0.62 -11.44 -1.16
N ALA A 115 -0.02 -12.54 -0.68
CA ALA A 115 -0.76 -13.60 -0.02
C ALA A 115 -1.48 -13.14 1.27
N ARG A 116 -0.97 -12.10 1.93
CA ARG A 116 -1.53 -11.51 3.16
C ARG A 116 -1.30 -10.01 3.18
N TYR A 117 -2.26 -9.28 3.75
CA TYR A 117 -2.09 -7.86 4.06
C TYR A 117 -1.81 -7.65 5.55
N ALA A 118 -1.18 -6.53 5.88
CA ALA A 118 -0.90 -6.10 7.25
C ALA A 118 -2.18 -5.92 8.08
N ASN A 119 -3.27 -5.53 7.42
CA ASN A 119 -4.59 -5.38 8.04
C ASN A 119 -5.11 -6.72 8.59
N ASP A 120 -4.71 -7.85 8.01
CA ASP A 120 -5.11 -9.18 8.43
C ASP A 120 -4.25 -9.59 9.64
N LEU A 121 -4.88 -10.00 10.75
CA LEU A 121 -4.15 -10.37 11.99
C LEU A 121 -3.10 -11.46 11.73
N ALA A 122 -3.40 -12.43 10.86
CA ALA A 122 -2.47 -13.49 10.49
C ALA A 122 -1.31 -13.00 9.59
N GLY A 123 -1.52 -11.93 8.81
CA GLY A 123 -0.46 -11.26 8.06
C GLY A 123 0.50 -10.52 8.98
N TRP A 124 -0.07 -9.74 9.90
CA TRP A 124 0.72 -9.03 10.91
C TRP A 124 1.50 -9.96 11.84
N ALA A 125 0.85 -11.01 12.35
CA ALA A 125 1.51 -11.97 13.23
C ALA A 125 2.71 -12.65 12.56
N ALA A 126 2.60 -13.03 11.29
CA ALA A 126 3.72 -13.64 10.55
C ALA A 126 4.91 -12.70 10.40
N TYR A 127 4.65 -11.41 10.20
CA TYR A 127 5.70 -10.39 10.17
C TYR A 127 6.36 -10.20 11.52
N VAL A 128 5.58 -10.08 12.60
CA VAL A 128 6.12 -9.95 13.96
C VAL A 128 7.01 -11.13 14.31
N GLU A 129 6.60 -12.36 13.98
CA GLU A 129 7.43 -13.55 14.22
C GLU A 129 8.74 -13.50 13.42
N THR A 130 8.70 -13.03 12.17
CA THR A 130 9.91 -12.89 11.34
C THR A 130 10.86 -11.83 11.92
N ASP A 131 10.34 -10.66 12.31
CA ASP A 131 11.13 -9.57 12.89
C ASP A 131 11.74 -9.97 14.24
N LEU A 132 10.97 -10.61 15.12
CA LEU A 132 11.46 -11.10 16.41
C LEU A 132 12.50 -12.22 16.26
N LEU A 133 12.41 -13.04 15.20
CA LEU A 133 13.44 -14.04 14.89
C LEU A 133 14.75 -13.36 14.46
N GLU A 134 14.68 -12.33 13.63
CA GLU A 134 15.83 -11.55 13.20
C GLU A 134 16.49 -10.82 14.37
N GLU A 135 15.70 -10.18 15.23
CA GLU A 135 16.18 -9.54 16.46
C GLU A 135 16.87 -10.55 17.38
N ARG A 136 16.26 -11.73 17.58
CA ARG A 136 16.88 -12.81 18.36
C ARG A 136 18.23 -13.22 17.77
N ARG A 137 18.32 -13.41 16.45
CA ARG A 137 19.58 -13.75 15.78
C ARG A 137 20.64 -12.65 15.94
N ALA A 138 20.24 -11.38 15.85
CA ALA A 138 21.14 -10.25 16.04
C ALA A 138 21.68 -10.19 17.48
N ILE A 139 20.82 -10.40 18.49
CA ILE A 139 21.22 -10.44 19.89
C ILE A 139 22.18 -11.62 20.15
N GLU A 140 21.88 -12.80 19.61
CA GLU A 140 22.74 -13.99 19.75
C GLU A 140 24.11 -13.78 19.10
N ALA A 141 24.15 -13.20 17.89
CA ALA A 141 25.40 -12.86 17.20
C ALA A 141 26.23 -11.84 18.00
N ALA A 142 25.59 -10.80 18.54
CA ALA A 142 26.24 -9.80 19.38
C ALA A 142 26.81 -10.42 20.67
N ALA A 143 26.06 -11.34 21.30
CA ALA A 143 26.51 -12.06 22.49
C ALA A 143 27.73 -12.95 22.19
N GLN A 144 27.75 -13.64 21.05
CA GLN A 144 28.89 -14.46 20.61
C GLN A 144 30.13 -13.61 20.30
N ALA A 145 29.94 -12.47 19.64
CA ALA A 145 31.03 -11.53 19.36
C ALA A 145 31.65 -10.99 20.66
N LEU A 146 30.81 -10.60 21.63
CA LEU A 146 31.28 -10.10 22.94
C LEU A 146 32.01 -11.18 23.75
N ALA A 147 31.52 -12.43 23.72
CA ALA A 147 32.15 -13.57 24.38
C ALA A 147 33.54 -13.90 23.80
N THR A 148 33.73 -13.67 22.50
CA THR A 148 35.03 -13.84 21.83
C THR A 148 36.04 -12.78 22.26
N LEU A 149 35.58 -11.57 22.57
CA LEU A 149 36.43 -10.45 23.03
C LEU A 149 36.75 -10.50 24.53
N ARG A 150 35.97 -11.24 25.34
CA ARG A 150 36.14 -11.35 26.80
C ARG A 150 36.23 -12.80 27.27
N ARG A 151 37.45 -13.28 27.57
CA ARG A 151 37.65 -14.38 28.54
C ARG A 151 38.61 -13.90 29.64
N PRO A 152 38.32 -14.05 30.96
CA PRO A 152 37.32 -14.91 31.61
C PRO A 152 36.45 -14.17 32.65
N LEU A 153 35.46 -13.37 32.22
CA LEU A 153 34.49 -12.73 33.14
C LEU A 153 33.03 -12.84 32.65
N ALA A 154 32.79 -13.74 31.68
CA ALA A 154 31.51 -13.87 30.98
C ALA A 154 30.35 -14.43 31.84
N ALA A 155 30.57 -14.71 33.11
CA ALA A 155 29.58 -15.33 34.00
C ALA A 155 28.59 -14.33 34.66
N GLN A 156 28.74 -13.01 34.47
CA GLN A 156 27.97 -12.03 35.26
C GLN A 156 27.25 -10.93 34.48
N THR A 157 27.20 -10.98 33.15
CA THR A 157 26.35 -10.04 32.40
C THR A 157 24.90 -10.54 32.39
N PRO A 158 23.93 -9.81 32.94
CA PRO A 158 22.52 -10.17 32.87
C PRO A 158 22.11 -10.27 31.40
N ARG A 159 21.44 -11.36 31.00
CA ARG A 159 20.94 -11.54 29.62
C ARG A 159 19.87 -10.48 29.32
N PRO A 160 20.12 -9.48 28.46
CA PRO A 160 19.12 -8.48 28.07
C PRO A 160 18.12 -9.03 27.04
N THR A 161 18.07 -10.35 26.84
CA THR A 161 17.41 -11.00 25.69
C THR A 161 15.90 -10.98 25.78
N ALA A 162 15.32 -11.24 26.96
CA ALA A 162 13.86 -11.29 27.12
C ALA A 162 13.26 -9.88 27.08
N ASP A 163 13.87 -8.93 27.82
CA ASP A 163 13.42 -7.55 27.86
C ASP A 163 13.57 -6.84 26.51
N ALA A 164 14.64 -7.11 25.74
CA ALA A 164 14.80 -6.54 24.40
C ALA A 164 13.74 -7.04 23.43
N LEU A 165 13.44 -8.35 23.43
CA LEU A 165 12.40 -8.93 22.58
C LEU A 165 11.00 -8.46 22.97
N GLU A 166 10.70 -8.34 24.26
CA GLU A 166 9.41 -7.81 24.71
C GLU A 166 9.25 -6.31 24.38
N ARG A 167 10.32 -5.51 24.51
CA ARG A 167 10.32 -4.12 24.03
C ARG A 167 10.07 -4.06 22.53
N ARG A 168 10.78 -4.88 21.74
CA ARG A 168 10.58 -4.93 20.28
C ARG A 168 9.16 -5.31 19.91
N ARG A 169 8.57 -6.30 20.59
CA ARG A 169 7.16 -6.69 20.41
C ARG A 169 6.21 -5.54 20.75
N ALA A 170 6.44 -4.83 21.84
CA ALA A 170 5.64 -3.67 22.22
C ALA A 170 5.72 -2.54 21.17
N ASP A 171 6.92 -2.27 20.67
CA ASP A 171 7.15 -1.26 19.62
C ASP A 171 6.42 -1.63 18.32
N LEU A 172 6.52 -2.90 17.88
CA LEU A 172 5.79 -3.40 16.72
C LEU A 172 4.27 -3.28 16.93
N MET A 173 3.75 -3.59 18.11
CA MET A 173 2.32 -3.43 18.40
C MET A 173 1.89 -1.96 18.40
N ALA A 174 2.72 -1.04 18.86
CA ALA A 174 2.46 0.39 18.77
C ALA A 174 2.45 0.87 17.31
N GLU A 175 3.41 0.42 16.51
CA GLU A 175 3.46 0.67 15.07
C GLU A 175 2.21 0.13 14.37
N TYR A 176 1.80 -1.11 14.66
CA TYR A 176 0.60 -1.71 14.10
C TYR A 176 -0.63 -0.84 14.33
N ARG A 177 -0.86 -0.42 15.58
CA ARG A 177 -2.02 0.41 15.95
C ARG A 177 -2.01 1.73 15.20
N ARG A 178 -0.85 2.38 15.12
CA ARG A 178 -0.67 3.64 14.38
C ARG A 178 -0.99 3.45 12.89
N ARG A 179 -0.33 2.49 12.24
CA ARG A 179 -0.51 2.20 10.81
C ARG A 179 -1.92 1.76 10.47
N LYS A 180 -2.55 0.96 11.34
CA LYS A 180 -3.94 0.55 11.17
C LYS A 180 -4.87 1.76 11.23
N ALA A 181 -4.69 2.66 12.19
CA ALA A 181 -5.48 3.89 12.29
C ALA A 181 -5.29 4.79 11.06
N GLU A 182 -4.06 4.95 10.57
CA GLU A 182 -3.77 5.66 9.31
C GLU A 182 -4.54 5.04 8.13
N ASN A 183 -4.51 3.70 8.02
CA ASN A 183 -5.17 2.98 6.93
C ASN A 183 -6.70 3.08 7.00
N ASP A 184 -7.26 2.95 8.20
CA ASP A 184 -8.69 3.12 8.45
C ASP A 184 -9.14 4.55 8.10
N ALA A 185 -8.34 5.57 8.44
CA ALA A 185 -8.61 6.97 8.12
C ALA A 185 -8.57 7.24 6.60
N VAL A 186 -7.61 6.65 5.87
CA VAL A 186 -7.58 6.72 4.40
C VAL A 186 -8.88 6.16 3.82
N ASN A 187 -9.31 4.98 4.25
CA ASN A 187 -10.54 4.37 3.73
C ASN A 187 -11.80 5.17 4.10
N ALA A 188 -11.87 5.73 5.32
CA ALA A 188 -12.97 6.61 5.72
C ALA A 188 -13.07 7.84 4.80
N TRP A 189 -11.92 8.44 4.47
CA TRP A 189 -11.85 9.53 3.51
C TRP A 189 -12.24 9.10 2.08
N LEU A 190 -11.75 7.96 1.59
CA LEU A 190 -12.10 7.45 0.26
C LEU A 190 -13.60 7.14 0.11
N ARG A 191 -14.26 6.70 1.19
CA ARG A 191 -15.72 6.54 1.25
C ARG A 191 -16.48 7.87 1.26
N GLY A 192 -15.84 8.95 1.70
CA GLY A 192 -16.48 10.25 1.96
C GLY A 192 -17.04 10.40 3.37
N ASP A 193 -16.71 9.48 4.31
CA ASP A 193 -17.06 9.60 5.72
C ASP A 193 -16.28 10.75 6.40
N ALA A 194 -15.08 11.04 5.88
CA ALA A 194 -14.24 12.17 6.29
C ALA A 194 -14.10 13.17 5.14
N SER A 195 -14.14 14.47 5.45
CA SER A 195 -14.08 15.55 4.45
C SER A 195 -12.67 15.89 3.97
N THR A 196 -11.65 15.55 4.75
CA THR A 196 -10.25 15.99 4.55
C THR A 196 -9.32 14.79 4.49
N PRO A 197 -8.33 14.75 3.59
CA PRO A 197 -7.35 13.67 3.56
C PRO A 197 -6.53 13.63 4.86
N PRO A 198 -6.16 12.42 5.36
CA PRO A 198 -5.51 12.25 6.66
C PRO A 198 -4.18 13.02 6.79
N LEU A 199 -3.39 13.11 5.71
CA LEU A 199 -2.12 13.86 5.70
C LEU A 199 -2.31 15.36 5.94
N LEU A 200 -3.40 15.96 5.46
CA LEU A 200 -3.68 17.38 5.70
C LEU A 200 -4.25 17.61 7.11
N GLN A 201 -4.93 16.64 7.72
CA GLN A 201 -5.35 16.74 9.11
C GLN A 201 -4.17 16.73 10.08
N ALA A 202 -3.14 15.91 9.81
CA ALA A 202 -1.94 15.84 10.63
C ALA A 202 -1.06 17.12 10.57
N LEU A 203 -1.22 17.95 9.53
CA LEU A 203 -0.53 19.25 9.39
C LEU A 203 -1.34 20.43 9.96
N ALA A 204 -2.63 20.23 10.23
CA ALA A 204 -3.54 21.24 10.75
C ALA A 204 -3.79 21.12 12.28
N SER A 205 -3.15 20.13 12.92
CA SER A 205 -3.21 19.83 14.36
C SER A 205 -1.91 20.23 15.04
#